data_AF-A0A7Z9KU60-F1
#
_entry.id   AF-A0A7Z9KU60-F1
#
_cell.length_a   1.000
_cell.length_b   1.000
_cell.length_c   1.000
_cell.angle_alpha   90.00
_cell.angle_beta   90.00
_cell.angle_gamma   90.00
#
_symmetry.space_group_name_H-M   'P 1'
#
loop_
_entity.id
_entity.type
_entity.pdbx_description
1 polymer ?
#
loop_
_entity_poly.entity_id
_entity_poly.type
_entity_poly.pdbx_seq_one_letter_code
_entity_poly.pdbx_strand_id
1 'polypeptide(L)'
;MRTNFLGWLIFLSYVYVPAAQVEEELVVEQLRVLEGDHQQTLWHYLLAQCDQLDLQRAGRLNTALETSETLKQHLQYLQQSYQQLLGDFPLKTPLNSMVTGQLIGEGFRIEKVLFESFPNHHVTALLYLPHGSVNLGVGALNLLFDWDSP
;
A
#
# COMPACT_ATOMS: atom_id res chain seq x y z
N MET A 1 14.81 -61.30 -45.17
CA MET A 1 14.72 -59.84 -45.34
C MET A 1 14.77 -59.19 -43.96
N ARG A 2 15.86 -58.49 -43.61
CA ARG A 2 16.08 -57.91 -42.28
C ARG A 2 15.37 -56.55 -42.24
N THR A 3 14.22 -56.45 -41.56
CA THR A 3 13.45 -55.20 -41.47
C THR A 3 14.18 -54.21 -40.55
N ASN A 4 14.43 -52.99 -41.06
CA ASN A 4 15.10 -51.91 -40.33
C ASN A 4 14.15 -51.27 -39.30
N PHE A 5 13.85 -52.01 -38.23
CA PHE A 5 12.92 -51.63 -37.17
C PHE A 5 13.33 -50.31 -36.48
N LEU A 6 14.63 -50.10 -36.30
CA LEU A 6 15.18 -48.87 -35.71
C LEU A 6 14.92 -47.63 -36.59
N GLY A 7 15.00 -47.78 -37.92
CA GLY A 7 14.69 -46.70 -38.86
C GLY A 7 13.22 -46.31 -38.84
N TRP A 8 12.33 -47.30 -38.68
CA TRP A 8 10.89 -47.06 -38.53
C TRP A 8 10.55 -46.35 -37.21
N LEU A 9 11.21 -46.70 -36.10
CA LEU A 9 11.00 -46.00 -34.82
C LEU A 9 11.46 -44.53 -34.87
N ILE A 10 12.61 -44.26 -35.51
CA ILE A 10 13.09 -42.89 -35.71
C ILE A 10 12.10 -42.11 -36.58
N PHE A 11 11.63 -42.69 -37.68
CA PHE A 11 10.65 -42.05 -38.57
C PHE A 11 9.31 -41.78 -37.87
N LEU A 12 8.83 -42.75 -37.06
CA LEU A 12 7.60 -42.60 -36.28
C LEU A 12 7.74 -41.51 -35.22
N SER A 13 8.90 -41.41 -34.55
CA SER A 13 9.18 -40.33 -33.60
C SER A 13 9.26 -38.96 -34.28
N TYR A 14 9.86 -38.89 -35.47
CA TYR A 14 10.02 -37.64 -36.21
C TYR A 14 8.70 -37.08 -36.72
N VAL A 15 7.70 -37.94 -36.95
CA VAL A 15 6.36 -37.53 -37.40
C VAL A 15 5.42 -37.29 -36.22
N TYR A 16 5.49 -38.10 -35.16
CA TYR A 16 4.55 -38.02 -34.04
C TYR A 16 4.84 -36.87 -33.08
N VAL A 17 6.12 -36.56 -32.83
CA VAL A 17 6.52 -35.44 -31.95
C VAL A 17 6.00 -34.08 -32.46
N PRO A 18 6.20 -33.67 -33.72
CA PRO A 18 5.67 -32.40 -34.19
C PRO A 18 4.14 -32.38 -34.27
N ALA A 19 3.48 -33.52 -34.55
CA ALA A 19 2.03 -33.60 -34.56
C ALA A 19 1.43 -33.37 -33.16
N ALA A 20 2.03 -33.96 -32.12
CA ALA A 20 1.62 -33.76 -30.74
C ALA A 20 1.85 -32.31 -30.26
N GLN A 21 2.96 -31.68 -30.65
CA GLN A 21 3.23 -30.28 -30.30
C GLN A 21 2.24 -29.31 -30.96
N VAL A 22 1.88 -29.56 -32.22
CA VAL A 22 0.88 -28.74 -32.94
C VAL A 22 -0.52 -28.90 -32.34
N GLU A 23 -0.88 -30.11 -31.92
CA GLU A 23 -2.17 -30.38 -31.27
C GLU A 23 -2.25 -29.72 -29.88
N GLU A 24 -1.18 -29.75 -29.08
CA GLU A 24 -1.10 -29.00 -27.81
C GLU A 24 -1.18 -27.49 -28.01
N GLU A 25 -0.45 -26.92 -28.97
CA GLU A 25 -0.46 -25.48 -29.24
C GLU A 25 -1.85 -24.99 -29.69
N LEU A 26 -2.54 -25.77 -30.55
CA LEU A 26 -3.92 -25.49 -30.97
C LEU A 26 -4.93 -25.58 -29.83
N VAL A 27 -4.77 -26.54 -28.91
CA VAL A 27 -5.64 -26.67 -27.73
C VAL A 27 -5.40 -25.52 -26.76
N VAL A 28 -4.14 -25.12 -26.54
CA VAL A 28 -3.81 -23.97 -25.71
C VAL A 28 -4.40 -22.68 -26.27
N GLU A 29 -4.35 -22.49 -27.60
CA GLU A 29 -4.95 -21.32 -28.25
C GLU A 29 -6.50 -21.35 -28.22
N GLN A 30 -7.12 -22.54 -28.35
CA GLN A 30 -8.58 -22.68 -28.20
C GLN A 30 -9.07 -22.46 -26.76
N LEU A 31 -8.24 -22.76 -25.76
CA LEU A 31 -8.53 -22.50 -24.35
C LEU A 31 -8.16 -21.06 -23.93
N ARG A 32 -7.65 -20.25 -24.85
CA ARG A 32 -7.26 -18.86 -24.62
C ARG A 32 -8.50 -17.96 -24.62
N VAL A 33 -9.13 -17.84 -23.44
CA VAL A 33 -10.36 -17.03 -23.25
C VAL A 33 -10.11 -15.52 -23.35
N LEU A 34 -8.89 -15.07 -23.05
CA LEU A 34 -8.49 -13.67 -23.11
C LEU A 34 -7.58 -13.47 -24.33
N GLU A 35 -7.62 -12.29 -24.96
CA GLU A 35 -6.67 -11.90 -26.03
C GLU A 35 -5.56 -10.98 -25.48
N GLY A 36 -4.30 -11.16 -25.89
CA GLY A 36 -3.16 -10.33 -25.47
C GLY A 36 -2.22 -10.93 -24.39
N ASP A 37 -1.44 -10.05 -23.73
CA ASP A 37 -0.56 -10.37 -22.59
C ASP A 37 -1.37 -10.42 -21.28
N HIS A 38 -1.88 -11.62 -20.97
CA HIS A 38 -2.78 -11.88 -19.85
C HIS A 38 -2.16 -11.62 -18.49
N GLN A 39 -0.82 -11.62 -18.41
CA GLN A 39 -0.13 -11.35 -17.15
C GLN A 39 -0.38 -9.89 -16.70
N GLN A 40 -0.69 -8.99 -17.63
CA GLN A 40 -0.88 -7.56 -17.36
C GLN A 40 -2.34 -7.10 -17.41
N THR A 41 -3.28 -7.90 -17.94
CA THR A 41 -4.68 -7.49 -18.12
C THR A 41 -5.36 -7.05 -16.82
N LEU A 42 -5.25 -7.84 -15.74
CA LEU A 42 -5.80 -7.48 -14.44
C LEU A 42 -5.14 -6.21 -13.89
N TRP A 43 -3.82 -6.11 -14.02
CA TRP A 43 -3.05 -4.96 -13.55
C TRP A 43 -3.46 -3.67 -14.26
N HIS A 44 -3.55 -3.68 -15.59
CA HIS A 44 -4.01 -2.55 -16.39
C HIS A 44 -5.44 -2.15 -16.05
N TYR A 45 -6.33 -3.12 -15.84
CA TYR A 45 -7.70 -2.86 -15.43
C TYR A 45 -7.77 -2.17 -14.05
N LEU A 46 -6.99 -2.64 -13.07
CA LEU A 46 -6.93 -2.03 -11.74
C LEU A 46 -6.31 -0.64 -11.78
N LEU A 47 -5.25 -0.43 -12.57
CA LEU A 47 -4.65 0.90 -12.75
C LEU A 47 -5.64 1.88 -13.40
N ALA A 48 -6.35 1.46 -14.45
CA ALA A 48 -7.36 2.29 -15.07
C ALA A 48 -8.49 2.68 -14.09
N GLN A 49 -8.88 1.76 -13.20
CA GLN A 49 -9.83 2.09 -12.13
C GLN A 49 -9.25 3.09 -11.12
N CYS A 50 -7.99 2.92 -10.70
CA CYS A 50 -7.31 3.87 -9.82
C CYS A 50 -7.27 5.27 -10.45
N ASP A 51 -6.89 5.37 -11.72
CA ASP A 51 -6.83 6.63 -12.46
C ASP A 51 -8.21 7.31 -12.52
N GLN A 52 -9.26 6.54 -12.80
CA GLN A 52 -10.64 7.06 -12.82
C GLN A 52 -11.04 7.60 -11.44
N LEU A 53 -10.72 6.90 -10.36
CA LEU A 53 -11.02 7.33 -9.00
C LEU A 53 -10.19 8.56 -8.59
N ASP A 54 -8.93 8.66 -9.03
CA ASP A 54 -8.05 9.79 -8.81
C ASP A 54 -8.59 11.05 -9.48
N LEU A 55 -9.05 10.95 -10.73
CA LEU A 55 -9.71 12.04 -11.45
C LEU A 55 -10.97 12.53 -10.72
N GLN A 56 -11.80 11.60 -10.23
CA GLN A 56 -12.99 11.95 -9.43
C GLN A 56 -12.63 12.62 -8.10
N ARG A 57 -11.55 12.20 -7.45
CA ARG A 57 -11.06 12.82 -6.20
C ARG A 57 -10.54 14.22 -6.47
N ALA A 58 -9.77 14.42 -7.54
CA ALA A 58 -9.28 15.72 -7.96
C ALA A 58 -10.43 16.71 -8.29
N GLY A 59 -11.46 16.26 -9.01
CA GLY A 59 -12.64 17.10 -9.30
C GLY A 59 -13.39 17.55 -8.04
N ARG A 60 -13.58 16.64 -7.08
CA ARG A 60 -14.18 16.97 -5.77
C ARG A 60 -13.33 17.97 -4.99
N LEU A 61 -12.01 17.79 -4.96
CA LEU A 61 -11.10 18.71 -4.30
C LEU A 61 -11.11 20.11 -4.96
N ASN A 62 -11.06 20.17 -6.29
CA ASN A 62 -11.12 21.45 -7.00
C ASN A 62 -12.36 22.26 -6.65
N THR A 63 -13.52 21.59 -6.60
CA THR A 63 -14.79 22.22 -6.17
C THR A 63 -14.72 22.68 -4.70
N ALA A 64 -14.12 21.87 -3.82
CA ALA A 64 -13.96 22.21 -2.41
C ALA A 64 -13.03 23.42 -2.20
N LEU A 65 -12.03 23.62 -3.07
CA LEU A 65 -11.07 24.72 -2.96
C LEU A 65 -11.63 26.08 -3.42
N GLU A 66 -12.83 26.13 -4.00
CA GLU A 66 -13.45 27.37 -4.48
C GLU A 66 -13.70 28.38 -3.35
N THR A 67 -14.05 27.91 -2.15
CA THR A 67 -14.34 28.78 -1.00
C THR A 67 -13.89 28.16 0.32
N SER A 68 -13.70 28.97 1.35
CA SER A 68 -13.39 28.47 2.69
C SER A 68 -14.51 27.61 3.29
N GLU A 69 -15.77 27.85 2.92
CA GLU A 69 -16.91 27.12 3.46
C GLU A 69 -17.02 25.73 2.84
N THR A 70 -16.92 25.63 1.50
CA THR A 70 -16.92 24.36 0.78
C THR A 70 -15.72 23.49 1.18
N LEU A 71 -14.55 24.09 1.42
CA LEU A 71 -13.39 23.38 1.94
C LEU A 71 -13.65 22.79 3.32
N LYS A 72 -14.24 23.57 4.24
CA LYS A 72 -14.57 23.11 5.59
C LYS A 72 -15.55 21.94 5.56
N GLN A 73 -16.59 22.01 4.73
CA GLN A 73 -17.56 20.94 4.55
C GLN A 73 -16.90 19.67 3.98
N HIS A 74 -15.99 19.83 3.01
CA HIS A 74 -15.24 18.71 2.44
C HIS A 74 -14.36 18.01 3.48
N LEU A 75 -13.64 18.77 4.31
CA LEU A 75 -12.81 18.20 5.39
C LEU A 75 -13.66 17.46 6.43
N GLN A 76 -14.81 18.00 6.81
CA GLN A 76 -15.75 17.33 7.73
C GLN A 76 -16.27 16.01 7.14
N TYR A 77 -16.65 16.02 5.86
CA TYR A 77 -17.07 14.81 5.16
C TYR A 77 -15.96 13.75 5.13
N LEU A 78 -14.71 14.15 4.83
CA LEU A 78 -13.58 13.23 4.83
C LEU A 78 -13.37 12.64 6.24
N GLN A 79 -13.36 13.48 7.27
CA GLN A 79 -13.18 13.02 8.65
C GLN A 79 -14.23 11.96 9.04
N GLN A 80 -15.50 12.21 8.75
CA GLN A 80 -16.59 11.26 9.01
C GLN A 80 -16.45 9.98 8.18
N SER A 81 -16.10 10.09 6.90
CA SER A 81 -15.90 8.94 6.02
C SER A 81 -14.75 8.06 6.52
N TYR A 82 -13.64 8.64 6.96
CA TYR A 82 -12.52 7.90 7.54
C TYR A 82 -12.89 7.21 8.86
N GLN A 83 -13.64 7.89 9.73
CA GLN A 83 -14.14 7.27 10.97
C GLN A 83 -15.03 6.06 10.68
N GLN A 84 -15.90 6.14 9.68
CA GLN A 84 -16.75 5.01 9.27
C GLN A 84 -15.95 3.83 8.70
N LEU A 85 -14.87 4.11 7.96
CA LEU A 85 -14.01 3.07 7.36
C LEU A 85 -13.11 2.38 8.40
N LEU A 86 -12.53 3.15 9.31
CA LEU A 86 -11.61 2.64 10.33
C LEU A 86 -12.33 2.02 11.53
N GLY A 87 -13.59 2.43 11.76
CA GLY A 87 -14.35 2.06 12.95
C GLY A 87 -13.97 2.90 14.17
N ASP A 88 -14.49 2.49 15.32
CA ASP A 88 -14.22 3.18 16.58
C ASP A 88 -12.77 3.00 17.01
N PHE A 89 -12.14 4.10 17.39
CA PHE A 89 -10.82 4.06 18.02
C PHE A 89 -10.96 3.52 19.44
N PRO A 90 -9.95 2.78 19.94
CA PRO A 90 -9.96 2.30 21.31
C PRO A 90 -9.99 3.47 22.29
N LEU A 91 -10.53 3.22 23.49
CA LEU A 91 -10.61 4.22 24.55
C LEU A 91 -9.22 4.80 24.84
N LYS A 92 -9.15 6.14 24.93
CA LYS A 92 -7.93 6.84 25.33
C LYS A 92 -7.48 6.32 26.69
N THR A 93 -6.27 5.79 26.76
CA THR A 93 -5.61 5.40 28.00
C THR A 93 -4.46 6.35 28.33
N PRO A 94 -4.11 6.53 29.61
CA PRO A 94 -2.95 7.34 29.99
C PRO A 94 -1.70 6.87 29.25
N LEU A 95 -0.97 7.81 28.65
CA LEU A 95 0.26 7.54 27.92
C LEU A 95 1.39 7.31 28.93
N ASN A 96 1.52 6.07 29.41
CA ASN A 96 2.54 5.64 30.37
C ASN A 96 3.94 5.63 29.73
N SER A 97 4.50 6.83 29.51
CA SER A 97 5.78 7.01 28.83
C SER A 97 6.95 7.14 29.79
N MET A 98 8.10 6.60 29.40
CA MET A 98 9.36 6.73 30.13
C MET A 98 10.54 6.95 29.16
N VAL A 99 11.46 7.83 29.56
CA VAL A 99 12.72 8.02 28.84
C VAL A 99 13.70 6.94 29.28
N THR A 100 14.11 6.10 28.34
CA THR A 100 15.02 4.96 28.56
C THR A 100 16.49 5.31 28.29
N GLY A 101 16.76 6.44 27.64
CA GLY A 101 18.11 6.91 27.39
C GLY A 101 18.15 8.19 26.57
N GLN A 102 19.33 8.80 26.48
CA GLN A 102 19.55 10.02 25.72
C GLN A 102 20.84 9.94 24.91
N LEU A 103 20.86 10.59 23.75
CA LEU A 103 22.03 10.77 22.91
C LEU A 103 22.20 12.25 22.60
N ILE A 104 23.44 12.74 22.56
CA ILE A 104 23.76 14.13 22.21
C ILE A 104 24.23 14.16 20.77
N GLY A 105 23.51 14.90 19.92
CA GLY A 105 23.92 15.24 18.57
C GLY A 105 24.43 16.69 18.49
N GLU A 106 24.92 17.08 17.32
CA GLU A 106 25.31 18.46 17.08
C GLU A 106 24.06 19.34 16.92
N GLY A 107 23.82 20.23 17.89
CA GLY A 107 22.68 21.16 17.88
C GLY A 107 21.33 20.57 18.31
N PHE A 108 21.27 19.28 18.66
CA PHE A 108 20.07 18.62 19.19
C PHE A 108 20.42 17.44 20.11
N ARG A 109 19.47 17.01 20.94
CA ARG A 109 19.52 15.74 21.69
C ARG A 109 18.42 14.81 21.21
N ILE A 110 18.65 13.51 21.35
CA ILE A 110 17.67 12.47 21.07
C ILE A 110 17.29 11.82 22.40
N GLU A 111 16.00 11.75 22.69
CA GLU A 111 15.46 11.00 23.83
C GLU A 111 14.82 9.70 23.33
N LYS A 112 15.23 8.56 23.90
CA LYS A 112 14.63 7.25 23.62
C LYS A 112 13.44 7.07 24.54
N VAL A 113 12.23 7.05 24.00
CA VAL A 113 11.00 6.94 24.78
C VAL A 113 10.40 5.55 24.60
N LEU A 114 10.02 4.92 25.70
CA LEU A 114 9.17 3.72 25.72
C LEU A 114 7.81 4.15 26.26
N PHE A 115 6.72 3.84 25.55
CA PHE A 115 5.38 4.19 26.00
C PHE A 115 4.35 3.14 25.60
N GLU A 116 3.22 3.12 26.31
CA GLU A 116 2.09 2.26 25.98
C GLU A 116 1.18 2.94 24.95
N SER A 117 1.11 2.40 23.73
CA SER A 117 0.21 2.89 22.68
C SER A 117 -1.23 2.36 22.85
N PHE A 118 -1.34 1.16 23.40
CA PHE A 118 -2.57 0.56 23.91
C PHE A 118 -2.26 -0.15 25.24
N PRO A 119 -3.27 -0.50 26.05
CA PRO A 119 -3.05 -1.28 27.28
C PRO A 119 -2.19 -2.51 27.03
N ASN A 120 -1.07 -2.62 27.76
CA ASN A 120 -0.08 -3.69 27.64
C ASN A 120 0.65 -3.76 26.27
N HIS A 121 0.54 -2.74 25.41
CA HIS A 121 1.23 -2.67 24.12
C HIS A 121 2.27 -1.55 24.09
N HIS A 122 3.52 -1.93 24.31
CA HIS A 122 4.65 -1.02 24.41
C HIS A 122 5.28 -0.74 23.05
N VAL A 123 5.50 0.54 22.77
CA VAL A 123 6.12 1.04 21.53
C VAL A 123 7.30 1.94 21.91
N THR A 124 8.35 1.90 21.10
CA THR A 124 9.52 2.76 21.23
C THR A 124 9.47 3.92 20.25
N ALA A 125 9.90 5.10 20.69
CA ALA A 125 10.04 6.29 19.87
C ALA A 125 11.38 6.98 20.12
N LEU A 126 11.84 7.74 19.12
CA LEU A 126 12.99 8.62 19.22
C LEU A 126 12.53 10.06 19.09
N LEU A 127 12.69 10.85 20.15
CA LEU A 127 12.29 12.25 20.17
C LEU A 127 13.53 13.13 19.96
N TYR A 128 13.53 13.90 18.86
CA TYR A 128 14.61 14.82 18.51
C TYR A 128 14.30 16.21 19.04
N LEU A 129 15.16 16.74 19.90
CA LEU A 129 14.94 17.99 20.62
C LEU A 129 16.11 18.96 20.36
N PRO A 130 15.87 20.12 19.73
CA PRO A 130 16.93 21.07 19.43
C PRO A 130 17.52 21.69 20.72
N HIS A 131 18.80 22.06 20.68
CA HIS A 131 19.49 22.77 21.76
C HIS A 131 19.16 24.27 21.71
N GLY A 132 17.97 24.64 22.17
CA GLY A 132 17.56 26.04 22.31
C GLY A 132 16.12 26.15 22.79
N SER A 133 15.82 27.15 23.62
CA SER A 133 14.45 27.48 24.02
C SER A 133 13.75 28.20 22.88
N VAL A 134 13.39 27.47 21.83
CA VAL A 134 12.27 27.90 21.00
C VAL A 134 11.06 27.79 21.91
N ASN A 135 10.37 28.91 22.15
CA ASN A 135 9.01 28.89 22.70
C ASN A 135 8.16 28.07 21.72
N LEU A 136 8.16 26.75 21.91
CA LEU A 136 7.38 25.78 21.17
C LEU A 136 5.96 25.84 21.73
N GLY A 137 5.31 26.97 21.52
CA GLY A 137 3.86 26.96 21.39
C GLY A 137 3.57 26.19 20.11
N VAL A 138 3.42 24.87 20.22
CA VAL A 138 3.10 23.94 19.12
C VAL A 138 4.28 23.72 18.15
N GLY A 139 4.66 22.45 17.95
CA GLY A 139 5.34 22.03 16.71
C GLY A 139 6.77 21.50 16.83
N ALA A 140 6.90 20.21 17.15
CA ALA A 140 7.84 19.29 16.49
C ALA A 140 7.59 17.82 16.89
N LEU A 141 6.36 17.45 17.28
CA LEU A 141 5.96 16.05 17.26
C LEU A 141 5.40 15.75 15.87
N ASN A 142 6.31 15.42 14.95
CA ASN A 142 6.00 14.57 13.80
C ASN A 142 5.72 13.14 14.32
N LEU A 143 4.68 13.01 15.14
CA LEU A 143 3.94 11.78 15.30
C LEU A 143 2.59 12.07 14.66
N LEU A 144 2.33 11.36 13.56
CA LEU A 144 1.13 11.33 12.75
C LEU A 144 -0.10 10.81 13.54
N PHE A 145 -0.33 11.29 14.76
CA PHE A 145 -1.42 10.92 15.65
C PHE A 145 -1.73 12.08 16.60
N ASP A 146 -2.11 13.23 16.05
CA ASP A 146 -2.83 14.25 16.83
C ASP A 146 -4.33 13.85 16.84
N TRP A 147 -4.75 13.21 17.93
CA TRP A 147 -6.13 12.79 18.17
C TRP A 147 -6.84 13.75 19.13
N ASP A 148 -6.46 15.04 19.14
CA ASP A 148 -7.16 16.07 19.92
C ASP A 148 -7.95 17.00 18.99
N SER A 149 -9.18 16.57 18.70
CA SER A 149 -10.30 17.46 18.46
C SER A 149 -11.52 16.86 19.18
N PRO A 150 -12.38 17.70 19.79
CA PRO A 150 -13.43 17.28 20.73
C PRO A 150 -14.42 16.26 20.15
#